data_AF-A0A202BKV6-F1
#
_entry.id   AF-A0A202BKV6-F1
#
_cell.length_a   1.000
_cell.length_b   1.000
_cell.length_c   1.000
_cell.angle_alpha   90.00
_cell.angle_beta   90.00
_cell.angle_gamma   90.00
#
_symmetry.space_group_name_H-M   'P 1'
#
loop_
_entity.id
_entity.type
_entity.pdbx_description
1 polymer ?
#
loop_
_entity_poly.entity_id
_entity_poly.type
_entity_poly.pdbx_seq_one_letter_code
_entity_poly.pdbx_strand_id
1 'polypeptide(L)'
;LPRPMMGRGLDFSFSGMKTAVHNLIKDTPHSDSDPVVRADIAASFQYAVIDSLVKKCTKALKQAGLKKLVIAGGVSANLTLRDELEKSLAKIGASVHYRSE
;
A
#
# COMPACT_ATOMS: atom_id res chain seq x y z
N LEU A 1 -3.89 -3.58 11.10
CA LEU A 1 -3.63 -4.67 10.13
C LEU A 1 -2.13 -4.87 9.91
N PRO A 2 -1.65 -6.11 9.70
CA PRO A 2 -0.24 -6.40 9.56
C PRO A 2 0.34 -5.71 8.33
N ARG A 3 1.62 -5.32 8.41
CA ARG A 3 2.37 -4.86 7.25
C ARG A 3 3.10 -6.02 6.60
N PRO A 4 2.67 -6.50 5.42
CA PRO A 4 3.15 -7.78 4.96
C PRO A 4 4.63 -7.72 4.56
N MET A 5 5.40 -8.66 5.11
CA MET A 5 6.83 -8.81 4.84
C MET A 5 7.63 -7.52 5.02
N MET A 6 7.21 -6.63 5.93
CA MET A 6 7.97 -5.43 6.28
C MET A 6 9.31 -5.81 6.92
N GLY A 7 10.39 -5.17 6.48
CA GLY A 7 11.76 -5.47 6.93
C GLY A 7 12.44 -6.65 6.22
N ARG A 8 11.75 -7.42 5.37
CA ARG A 8 12.33 -8.54 4.60
C ARG A 8 12.30 -8.27 3.09
N GLY A 9 13.45 -8.41 2.44
CA GLY A 9 13.59 -8.43 0.98
C GLY A 9 12.92 -7.27 0.24
N LEU A 10 12.55 -7.52 -1.02
CA LEU A 10 11.66 -6.69 -1.85
C LEU A 10 10.37 -7.44 -2.25
N ASP A 11 10.24 -8.72 -1.87
CA ASP A 11 9.09 -9.56 -2.22
C ASP A 11 7.82 -9.15 -1.50
N PHE A 12 6.66 -9.35 -2.11
CA PHE A 12 5.36 -9.07 -1.51
C PHE A 12 4.59 -10.35 -1.21
N SER A 13 3.80 -10.36 -0.13
CA SER A 13 2.82 -11.40 0.14
C SER A 13 1.59 -10.77 0.77
N PHE A 14 0.43 -10.93 0.16
CA PHE A 14 -0.82 -10.37 0.68
C PHE A 14 -1.78 -11.45 1.22
N SER A 15 -1.41 -12.74 1.15
CA SER A 15 -2.29 -13.83 1.59
C SER A 15 -2.64 -13.73 3.08
N GLY A 16 -1.64 -13.61 3.95
CA GLY A 16 -1.88 -13.45 5.40
C GLY A 16 -2.63 -12.16 5.76
N MET A 17 -2.56 -11.14 4.91
CA MET A 17 -3.33 -9.90 5.10
C MET A 17 -4.82 -10.12 4.85
N LYS A 18 -5.21 -10.94 3.88
CA LYS A 18 -6.62 -11.29 3.65
C LYS A 18 -7.21 -11.97 4.87
N THR A 19 -6.48 -12.94 5.43
CA THR A 19 -6.89 -13.62 6.67
C THR A 19 -7.01 -12.65 7.84
N ALA A 20 -6.05 -11.73 8.00
CA ALA A 20 -6.09 -10.73 9.06
C ALA A 20 -7.29 -9.77 8.93
N VAL A 21 -7.62 -9.34 7.70
CA VAL A 21 -8.81 -8.52 7.44
C VAL A 21 -10.09 -9.29 7.73
N HIS A 22 -10.18 -10.55 7.26
CA HIS A 22 -11.33 -11.40 7.51
C HIS A 22 -11.58 -11.57 9.02
N ASN A 23 -10.53 -11.87 9.78
CA ASN A 23 -10.65 -11.99 11.24
C ASN A 23 -11.04 -10.65 11.88
N LEU A 24 -10.46 -9.53 11.44
CA LEU A 24 -10.84 -8.21 11.93
C LEU A 24 -12.33 -7.92 11.70
N ILE A 25 -12.87 -8.24 10.52
CA ILE A 25 -14.30 -8.06 10.22
C ILE A 25 -15.15 -8.95 11.15
N LYS A 26 -14.78 -10.23 11.29
CA LYS A 26 -15.49 -11.19 12.14
C LYS A 26 -15.51 -10.77 13.61
N ASP A 27 -14.39 -10.24 14.11
CA ASP A 27 -14.20 -9.92 15.53
C ASP A 27 -14.66 -8.49 15.88
N THR A 28 -15.02 -7.67 14.88
CA THR A 28 -15.51 -6.30 15.09
C THR A 28 -17.04 -6.28 15.01
N PRO A 29 -17.75 -5.93 16.10
CA PRO A 29 -19.21 -5.80 16.08
C PRO A 29 -19.66 -4.77 15.03
N HIS A 30 -20.81 -5.03 14.41
CA HIS A 30 -21.44 -4.15 13.43
C HIS A 30 -20.59 -3.86 12.17
N SER A 31 -19.53 -4.63 11.90
CA SER A 31 -18.66 -4.44 10.73
C SER A 31 -19.41 -4.48 9.38
N ASP A 32 -20.51 -5.23 9.30
CA ASP A 32 -21.37 -5.31 8.12
C ASP A 32 -22.49 -4.25 8.09
N SER A 33 -22.98 -3.82 9.26
CA SER A 33 -24.17 -2.96 9.39
C SER A 33 -23.84 -1.48 9.60
N ASP A 34 -22.68 -1.16 10.17
CA ASP A 34 -22.22 0.21 10.42
C ASP A 34 -21.27 0.67 9.31
N PRO A 35 -21.67 1.65 8.49
CA PRO A 35 -20.85 2.17 7.40
C PRO A 35 -19.52 2.78 7.86
N VAL A 36 -19.46 3.36 9.07
CA VAL A 36 -18.25 3.99 9.61
C VAL A 36 -17.23 2.92 9.97
N VAL A 37 -17.64 1.90 10.70
CA VAL A 37 -16.78 0.76 11.06
C VAL A 37 -16.23 0.07 9.82
N ARG A 38 -17.08 -0.14 8.81
CA ARG A 38 -16.66 -0.73 7.52
C ARG A 38 -15.65 0.15 6.80
N ALA A 39 -15.86 1.47 6.79
CA ALA A 39 -14.93 2.42 6.18
C ALA A 39 -13.57 2.41 6.90
N ASP A 40 -13.55 2.34 8.23
CA ASP A 40 -12.31 2.30 9.02
C ASP A 40 -11.49 1.03 8.78
N ILE A 41 -12.15 -0.13 8.65
CA ILE A 41 -11.50 -1.39 8.28
C ILE A 41 -10.89 -1.27 6.87
N ALA A 42 -11.66 -0.73 5.90
CA ALA A 42 -11.18 -0.53 4.54
C ALA A 42 -9.99 0.44 4.47
N ALA A 43 -10.06 1.57 5.19
CA ALA A 43 -8.99 2.54 5.29
C ALA A 43 -7.73 1.92 5.92
N SER A 44 -7.90 1.16 7.00
CA SER A 44 -6.80 0.44 7.66
C SER A 44 -6.12 -0.57 6.72
N PHE A 45 -6.90 -1.25 5.87
CA PHE A 45 -6.36 -2.18 4.87
C PHE A 45 -5.60 -1.44 3.77
N GLN A 46 -6.22 -0.40 3.20
CA GLN A 46 -5.60 0.43 2.18
C GLN A 46 -4.27 1.00 2.67
N TYR A 47 -4.26 1.58 3.87
CA TYR A 47 -3.05 2.13 4.48
C TYR A 47 -1.95 1.07 4.63
N ALA A 48 -2.31 -0.15 5.05
CA ALA A 48 -1.34 -1.24 5.21
C ALA A 48 -0.71 -1.70 3.89
N VAL A 49 -1.50 -1.77 2.82
CA VAL A 49 -1.00 -2.13 1.48
C VAL A 49 -0.10 -1.02 0.93
N ILE A 50 -0.56 0.23 0.98
CA ILE A 50 0.17 1.38 0.45
C ILE A 50 1.51 1.55 1.16
N ASP A 51 1.52 1.49 2.50
CA ASP A 51 2.74 1.64 3.28
C ASP A 51 3.81 0.59 2.90
N SER A 52 3.40 -0.67 2.68
CA SER A 52 4.28 -1.73 2.20
C SER A 52 4.81 -1.47 0.78
N LEU A 53 3.95 -1.02 -0.14
CA LEU A 53 4.34 -0.69 -1.51
C LEU A 53 5.35 0.45 -1.54
N VAL A 54 5.02 1.58 -0.90
CA VAL A 54 5.85 2.80 -0.88
C VAL A 54 7.24 2.51 -0.33
N LYS A 55 7.32 1.82 0.81
CA LYS A 55 8.61 1.49 1.44
C LYS A 55 9.46 0.57 0.57
N LYS A 56 8.87 -0.42 -0.08
CA LYS A 56 9.60 -1.35 -0.94
C LYS A 56 10.01 -0.73 -2.26
N CYS A 57 9.17 0.06 -2.91
CA CYS A 57 9.55 0.83 -4.10
C CYS A 57 10.69 1.81 -3.79
N THR A 58 10.60 2.53 -2.67
CA THR A 58 11.65 3.46 -2.23
C THR A 58 12.98 2.71 -1.99
N LYS A 59 12.92 1.54 -1.33
CA LYS A 59 14.10 0.70 -1.10
C LYS A 59 14.69 0.16 -2.40
N ALA A 60 13.86 -0.32 -3.32
CA ALA A 60 14.28 -0.86 -4.61
C ALA A 60 15.00 0.21 -5.46
N LEU A 61 14.46 1.42 -5.53
CA LEU A 61 15.12 2.53 -6.24
C LEU A 61 16.49 2.85 -5.67
N LYS A 62 16.62 2.90 -4.33
CA LYS A 62 17.91 3.11 -3.67
C LYS A 62 18.91 2.00 -4.00
N GLN A 63 18.47 0.75 -3.97
CA GLN A 63 19.34 -0.42 -4.27
C GLN A 63 19.77 -0.46 -5.74
N ALA A 64 18.89 -0.06 -6.65
CA ALA A 64 19.18 -0.03 -8.08
C ALA A 64 19.92 1.24 -8.55
N GLY A 65 20.09 2.25 -7.69
CA GLY A 65 20.65 3.54 -8.07
C GLY A 65 19.76 4.35 -9.03
N LEU A 66 18.46 4.05 -9.09
CA LEU A 66 17.51 4.67 -10.01
C LEU A 66 16.72 5.81 -9.36
N LYS A 67 16.23 6.74 -10.18
CA LYS A 67 15.48 7.93 -9.75
C LYS A 67 14.07 8.05 -10.34
N LYS A 68 13.65 7.09 -11.16
CA LYS A 68 12.35 7.10 -11.82
C LYS A 68 11.62 5.80 -11.52
N LEU A 69 10.41 5.91 -10.98
CA LEU A 69 9.48 4.80 -10.79
C LEU A 69 8.35 4.93 -11.81
N VAL A 70 8.03 3.84 -12.49
CA VAL A 70 6.83 3.78 -13.34
C VAL A 70 5.84 2.81 -12.68
N ILE A 71 4.62 3.27 -12.47
CA ILE A 71 3.52 2.44 -11.95
C ILE A 71 2.51 2.22 -13.08
N ALA A 72 2.15 0.96 -13.31
CA ALA A 72 1.15 0.54 -14.27
C ALA A 72 0.17 -0.47 -13.63
N GLY A 73 -0.98 -0.66 -14.28
CA GLY A 73 -2.06 -1.56 -13.82
C GLY A 73 -3.14 -0.85 -13.00
N GLY A 74 -4.27 -1.52 -12.76
CA GLY A 74 -5.48 -0.88 -12.21
C GLY A 74 -5.32 -0.25 -10.83
N VAL A 75 -4.46 -0.82 -9.96
CA VAL A 75 -4.19 -0.26 -8.62
C VAL A 75 -3.53 1.13 -8.69
N SER A 76 -2.92 1.48 -9.83
CA SER A 76 -2.35 2.80 -10.06
C SER A 76 -3.40 3.92 -10.02
N ALA A 77 -4.69 3.63 -10.15
CA ALA A 77 -5.77 4.61 -10.02
C ALA A 77 -6.00 5.04 -8.55
N ASN A 78 -5.42 4.36 -7.57
CA ASN A 78 -5.58 4.72 -6.16
C ASN A 78 -4.86 6.04 -5.84
N LEU A 79 -5.62 7.10 -5.57
CA LEU A 79 -5.08 8.45 -5.32
C LEU A 79 -4.19 8.51 -4.08
N THR A 80 -4.54 7.80 -2.99
CA THR A 80 -3.72 7.73 -1.78
C THR A 80 -2.35 7.12 -2.07
N LEU A 81 -2.29 6.08 -2.90
CA LEU A 81 -1.03 5.46 -3.32
C LEU A 81 -0.17 6.44 -4.10
N ARG A 82 -0.80 7.25 -4.98
CA ARG A 82 -0.07 8.24 -5.77
C ARG A 82 0.58 9.29 -4.88
N ASP A 83 -0.23 9.90 -4.03
CA ASP A 83 0.21 10.94 -3.10
C ASP A 83 1.34 10.46 -2.17
N GLU A 84 1.21 9.26 -1.60
CA GLU A 84 2.25 8.69 -0.73
C GLU A 84 3.55 8.35 -1.48
N LEU A 85 3.47 7.88 -2.73
CA LEU A 85 4.65 7.66 -3.57
C LEU A 85 5.34 8.98 -3.93
N GLU A 86 4.59 9.98 -4.38
CA GLU A 86 5.13 11.30 -4.72
C GLU A 86 5.86 11.92 -3.52
N LYS A 87 5.22 11.92 -2.35
CA LYS A 87 5.82 12.41 -1.09
C LYS A 87 7.07 11.63 -0.68
N SER A 88 7.05 10.30 -0.75
CA SER A 88 8.18 9.48 -0.33
C SER A 88 9.37 9.60 -1.29
N LEU A 89 9.10 9.63 -2.59
CA LEU A 89 10.15 9.69 -3.62
C LEU A 89 10.80 11.07 -3.72
N ALA A 90 10.04 12.15 -3.51
CA ALA A 90 10.60 13.50 -3.46
C ALA A 90 11.73 13.62 -2.42
N LYS A 91 11.58 12.97 -1.25
CA LYS A 91 12.60 12.96 -0.18
C LYS A 91 13.93 12.33 -0.59
N ILE A 92 13.96 11.54 -1.65
CA ILE A 92 15.17 10.88 -2.17
C ILE A 92 15.58 11.42 -3.54
N GLY A 93 14.98 12.52 -4.00
CA GLY A 93 15.20 13.10 -5.32
C GLY A 93 14.79 12.19 -6.46
N ALA A 94 13.78 11.33 -6.25
CA ALA A 94 13.19 10.47 -7.26
C ALA A 94 11.79 10.95 -7.64
N SER A 95 11.29 10.48 -8.79
CA SER A 95 9.98 10.81 -9.34
C SER A 95 9.20 9.56 -9.68
N VAL A 96 7.86 9.66 -9.67
CA VAL A 96 6.95 8.60 -10.10
C VAL A 96 6.15 9.06 -11.31
N HIS A 97 5.93 8.14 -12.24
CA HIS A 97 5.11 8.34 -13.43
C HIS A 97 4.03 7.27 -13.49
N TYR A 98 2.82 7.68 -13.87
CA TYR A 98 1.66 6.80 -14.03
C TYR A 98 1.33 6.72 -15.51
N ARG A 99 1.14 5.51 -16.01
CA ARG A 99 0.62 5.34 -17.37
C ARG A 99 -0.86 5.76 -17.38
N SER A 100 -1.19 6.78 -18.17
CA SER A 100 -2.56 7.02 -18.61
C SER A 100 -2.90 5.97 -19.67
N GLU A 101 -4.00 5.24 -19.48
CA GLU A 101 -4.60 4.41 -20.53
C GLU A 101 -5.24 5.30 -21.60
#